data_AF-A0A286C5P6-F1
#
_entry.id   AF-A0A286C5P6-F1
#
_cell.length_a   1.000
_cell.length_b   1.000
_cell.length_c   1.000
_cell.angle_alpha   90.00
_cell.angle_beta   90.00
_cell.angle_gamma   90.00
#
_symmetry.space_group_name_H-M   'P 1'
#
loop_
_entity.id
_entity.type
_entity.pdbx_description
1 polymer ?
#
loop_
_entity_poly.entity_id
_entity_poly.type
_entity_poly.pdbx_seq_one_letter_code
_entity_poly.pdbx_strand_id
1 'polypeptide(L)'
;MIRLLYDTTIGGIRHGKGSVINLDRALELDLLAKGNADRGTGVFSRDSKGNIVGLEADEGTIPLALSYTWNTRPNAYTTAAGTIINIRDVGGEAGSFWKATAAGWVPLNGTVKLASKWGSVASPVASIMGSTGGLFVINGGAGSLVVPATMLIPGRSILRVRPLIHRRGANATAIVRIYLGTAGTSSDGMIFSMSLAATDTLQTRPDIELAAITSSSMTSTDWLTPGNNGSPGVIRAVSTNINTEAAMTISFSIISANTLDSFDLIGYSVVLESL
;
A
#
# COMPACT_ATOMS: atom_id res chain seq x y z
N MET A 1 -6.73 -4.64 38.73
CA MET A 1 -5.52 -3.80 38.65
C MET A 1 -5.84 -2.52 37.89
N ILE A 2 -5.48 -1.38 38.46
CA ILE A 2 -5.79 -0.03 37.96
C ILE A 2 -4.57 0.90 38.08
N ARG A 3 -4.53 1.96 37.27
CA ARG A 3 -3.57 3.06 37.41
C ARG A 3 -4.27 4.26 38.05
N LEU A 4 -3.64 4.85 39.06
CA LEU A 4 -4.15 6.08 39.69
C LEU A 4 -3.87 7.32 38.84
N LEU A 5 -4.88 8.17 38.69
CA LEU A 5 -4.76 9.44 37.95
C LEU A 5 -4.31 10.61 38.83
N TYR A 6 -4.37 10.43 40.16
CA TYR A 6 -4.00 11.42 41.17
C TYR A 6 -3.30 10.75 42.37
N ASP A 7 -2.61 11.54 43.18
CA ASP A 7 -2.08 11.08 44.46
C ASP A 7 -3.24 10.62 45.35
N THR A 8 -3.23 9.36 45.75
CA THR A 8 -4.37 8.73 46.45
C THR A 8 -3.88 7.96 47.65
N THR A 9 -4.56 8.12 48.79
CA THR A 9 -4.30 7.32 50.00
C THR A 9 -5.28 6.15 50.04
N ILE A 10 -4.76 4.92 50.09
CA ILE A 10 -5.54 3.68 50.10
C ILE A 10 -5.10 2.85 51.30
N GLY A 11 -6.04 2.49 52.18
CA GLY A 11 -5.73 1.70 53.38
C GLY A 11 -4.67 2.32 54.30
N GLY A 12 -4.56 3.66 54.33
CA GLY A 12 -3.55 4.38 55.11
C GLY A 12 -2.17 4.53 54.43
N ILE A 13 -1.99 3.96 53.23
CA ILE A 13 -0.75 4.07 52.46
C ILE A 13 -0.94 5.11 51.35
N ARG A 14 0.01 6.05 51.22
CA ARG A 14 -0.02 7.06 50.17
C ARG A 14 0.60 6.51 48.89
N HIS A 15 -0.16 6.55 47.81
CA HIS A 15 0.31 6.19 46.47
C HIS A 15 0.37 7.44 45.60
N GLY A 16 1.50 7.62 44.92
CA GLY A 16 1.68 8.73 43.99
C GLY A 16 0.84 8.55 42.71
N LYS A 17 0.52 9.66 42.05
CA LYS A 17 -0.08 9.68 40.72
C LYS A 17 0.70 8.77 39.76
N GLY A 18 -0.03 7.96 38.99
CA GLY A 18 0.53 7.00 38.05
C GLY A 18 0.87 5.64 38.66
N SER A 19 0.76 5.45 39.98
CA SER A 19 0.97 4.15 40.63
C SER A 19 -0.01 3.11 40.09
N VAL A 20 0.52 1.92 39.80
CA VAL A 20 -0.28 0.75 39.38
C VAL A 20 -0.48 -0.15 40.59
N ILE A 21 -1.73 -0.41 40.95
CA ILE A 21 -2.08 -1.09 42.19
C ILE A 21 -3.07 -2.21 41.90
N ASN A 22 -2.87 -3.34 42.59
CA ASN A 22 -3.85 -4.41 42.63
C ASN A 22 -4.66 -4.28 43.92
N LEU A 23 -5.97 -4.13 43.78
CA LEU A 23 -6.90 -3.92 44.88
C LEU A 23 -7.99 -4.98 44.83
N ASP A 24 -8.75 -5.10 45.92
CA ASP A 24 -10.00 -5.83 45.87
C ASP A 24 -10.97 -5.16 44.87
N ARG A 25 -11.91 -5.96 44.36
CA ARG A 25 -12.80 -5.53 43.27
C ARG A 25 -13.74 -4.39 43.67
N ALA A 26 -14.10 -4.27 44.95
CA ALA A 26 -15.00 -3.22 45.39
C ALA A 26 -14.29 -1.86 45.40
N LEU A 27 -13.06 -1.81 45.94
CA LEU A 27 -12.24 -0.60 45.93
C LEU A 27 -11.84 -0.19 44.51
N GLU A 28 -11.53 -1.18 43.67
CA GLU A 28 -11.20 -0.93 42.27
C GLU A 28 -12.36 -0.22 41.56
N LEU A 29 -13.58 -0.72 41.71
CA LEU A 29 -14.76 -0.15 41.05
C LEU A 29 -15.11 1.24 41.58
N ASP A 30 -14.93 1.48 42.89
CA ASP A 30 -15.16 2.80 43.51
C ASP A 30 -14.20 3.86 42.95
N LEU A 31 -12.91 3.54 42.81
CA LEU A 31 -11.92 4.46 42.26
C LEU A 31 -12.12 4.74 40.77
N LEU A 32 -12.54 3.73 40.00
CA LEU A 32 -12.91 3.88 38.60
C LEU A 32 -14.16 4.76 38.44
N ALA A 33 -15.19 4.54 39.27
CA ALA A 33 -16.44 5.31 39.24
C ALA A 33 -16.24 6.78 39.61
N LYS A 34 -15.27 7.06 40.50
CA LYS A 34 -14.88 8.43 40.88
C LYS A 34 -13.97 9.12 39.85
N GLY A 35 -13.58 8.43 38.78
CA GLY A 35 -12.64 8.95 37.79
C GLY A 35 -11.22 9.16 38.35
N ASN A 36 -10.89 8.53 39.48
CA ASN A 36 -9.59 8.66 40.14
C ASN A 36 -8.58 7.63 39.61
N ALA A 37 -9.03 6.69 38.81
CA ALA A 37 -8.21 5.64 38.23
C ALA A 37 -8.69 5.23 36.83
N ASP A 38 -7.81 4.61 36.07
CA ASP A 38 -8.15 3.92 34.82
C ASP A 38 -7.80 2.42 34.89
N ARG A 39 -8.46 1.62 34.05
CA ARG A 39 -7.96 0.28 33.70
C ARG A 39 -7.04 0.44 32.50
N GLY A 40 -5.81 0.85 32.75
CA GLY A 40 -4.81 1.01 31.70
C GLY A 40 -4.73 -0.24 30.82
N THR A 41 -5.09 -0.11 29.55
CA THR A 41 -4.91 -1.15 28.52
C THR A 41 -3.45 -1.20 28.04
N GLY A 42 -2.49 -1.02 28.97
CA GLY A 42 -1.07 -1.04 28.69
C GLY A 42 -0.54 -2.46 28.57
N VAL A 43 0.22 -2.73 27.51
CA VAL A 43 1.02 -3.95 27.39
C VAL A 43 2.15 -3.86 28.41
N PHE A 44 2.20 -4.77 29.38
CA PHE A 44 3.27 -4.86 30.37
C PHE A 44 4.21 -6.01 30.03
N SER A 45 5.52 -5.79 30.07
CA SER A 45 6.50 -6.89 30.11
C SER A 45 6.74 -7.30 31.58
N ARG A 46 7.05 -8.58 31.79
CA ARG A 46 7.43 -9.10 33.10
C ARG A 46 8.90 -9.48 33.08
N ASP A 47 9.63 -9.18 34.16
CA ASP A 47 10.97 -9.72 34.34
C ASP A 47 10.91 -11.24 34.62
N SER A 48 12.08 -11.88 34.66
CA SER A 48 12.21 -13.31 34.96
C SER A 48 11.75 -13.72 36.37
N LYS A 49 11.40 -12.75 37.21
CA LYS A 49 10.85 -12.95 38.56
C LYS A 49 9.36 -12.60 38.63
N GLY A 50 8.73 -12.23 37.51
CA GLY A 50 7.30 -11.95 37.40
C GLY A 50 6.89 -10.51 37.75
N ASN A 51 7.84 -9.60 38.00
CA ASN A 51 7.57 -8.20 38.32
C ASN A 51 7.20 -7.41 37.06
N ILE A 52 6.28 -6.47 37.19
CA ILE A 52 5.95 -5.54 36.12
C ILE A 52 7.10 -4.54 36.00
N VAL A 53 7.76 -4.52 34.85
CA VAL A 53 8.73 -3.48 34.50
C VAL A 53 7.95 -2.42 33.72
N GLY A 54 7.94 -1.18 34.20
CA GLY A 54 7.35 -0.08 33.46
C GLY A 54 8.05 0.04 32.12
N LEU A 55 7.30 -0.03 31.02
CA LEU A 55 7.80 0.48 29.75
C LEU A 55 7.73 2.00 29.87
N GLU A 56 8.80 2.63 30.37
CA GLU A 56 9.05 4.01 29.99
C GLU A 56 9.20 3.98 28.48
N ALA A 57 8.20 4.53 27.79
CA ALA A 57 8.42 4.90 26.41
C ALA A 57 9.48 6.00 26.45
N ASP A 58 10.75 5.64 26.24
CA ASP A 58 11.76 6.59 25.79
C ASP A 58 11.13 7.40 24.65
N GLU A 59 11.48 8.68 24.51
CA GLU A 59 10.96 9.60 23.48
C GLU A 59 11.19 9.11 22.02
N GLY A 60 11.74 7.91 21.81
CA GLY A 60 11.82 7.18 20.54
C GLY A 60 11.08 5.84 20.48
N THR A 61 10.26 5.50 21.49
CA THR A 61 9.54 4.22 21.51
C THR A 61 8.33 4.34 20.60
N ILE A 62 8.47 3.81 19.38
CA ILE A 62 7.38 3.68 18.43
C ILE A 62 6.24 2.97 19.17
N PRO A 63 5.05 3.60 19.34
CA PRO A 63 3.93 2.93 19.98
C PRO A 63 3.74 1.58 19.29
N LEU A 64 3.58 0.52 20.07
CA LEU A 64 3.37 -0.84 19.57
C LEU A 64 2.16 -0.80 18.63
N ALA A 65 2.40 -0.59 17.33
CA ALA A 65 1.32 -0.33 16.41
C ALA A 65 0.54 -1.64 16.28
N LEU A 66 -0.73 -1.59 16.69
CA LEU A 66 -1.64 -2.70 16.47
C LEU A 66 -1.54 -3.09 15.00
N SER A 67 -1.17 -4.35 14.78
CA SER A 67 -0.88 -4.84 13.44
C SER A 67 -2.06 -5.61 12.90
N TYR A 68 -2.42 -5.31 11.65
CA TYR A 68 -3.51 -5.93 10.93
C TYR A 68 -3.05 -6.39 9.55
N THR A 69 -3.86 -7.20 8.88
CA THR A 69 -3.85 -7.25 7.41
C THR A 69 -4.75 -6.16 6.87
N TRP A 70 -4.66 -5.83 5.59
CA TRP A 70 -5.53 -4.85 4.98
C TRP A 70 -7.00 -5.24 5.17
N ASN A 71 -7.34 -6.50 5.01
CA ASN A 71 -8.72 -6.98 5.12
C ASN A 71 -9.26 -7.02 6.55
N THR A 72 -8.39 -7.14 7.56
CA THR A 72 -8.80 -7.23 8.97
C THR A 72 -8.66 -5.90 9.73
N ARG A 73 -8.23 -4.84 9.06
CA ARG A 73 -8.04 -3.53 9.69
C ARG A 73 -9.39 -2.94 10.15
N PRO A 74 -9.41 -2.16 11.24
CA PRO A 74 -10.64 -1.50 11.68
C PRO A 74 -11.10 -0.46 10.65
N ASN A 75 -12.39 -0.13 10.69
CA ASN A 75 -12.96 0.90 9.83
C ASN A 75 -12.36 2.27 10.20
N ALA A 76 -11.77 2.97 9.22
CA ALA A 76 -11.18 4.29 9.42
C ALA A 76 -12.19 5.32 9.96
N TYR A 77 -13.46 5.25 9.53
CA TYR A 77 -14.50 6.22 9.86
C TYR A 77 -15.02 6.10 11.29
N THR A 78 -14.80 4.96 11.94
CA THR A 78 -15.15 4.74 13.36
C THR A 78 -13.92 4.74 14.27
N THR A 79 -12.73 4.83 13.70
CA THR A 79 -11.46 4.90 14.44
C THR A 79 -11.14 6.36 14.75
N ALA A 80 -10.60 6.64 15.94
CA ALA A 80 -10.18 7.99 16.30
C ALA A 80 -9.15 8.52 15.28
N ALA A 81 -9.41 9.71 14.72
CA ALA A 81 -8.52 10.33 13.75
C ALA A 81 -7.10 10.49 14.32
N GLY A 82 -6.08 10.23 13.50
CA GLY A 82 -4.68 10.24 13.92
C GLY A 82 -4.18 8.92 14.49
N THR A 83 -5.06 7.92 14.72
CA THR A 83 -4.63 6.57 15.12
C THR A 83 -3.71 5.98 14.06
N ILE A 84 -2.59 5.40 14.49
CA ILE A 84 -1.59 4.76 13.62
C ILE A 84 -1.67 3.24 13.82
N ILE A 85 -1.73 2.51 12.71
CA ILE A 85 -1.69 1.04 12.69
C ILE A 85 -0.59 0.55 11.74
N ASN A 86 -0.13 -0.67 11.96
CA ASN A 86 0.71 -1.38 11.00
C ASN A 86 -0.16 -2.32 10.14
N ILE A 87 0.05 -2.31 8.83
CA ILE A 87 -0.55 -3.25 7.88
C ILE A 87 0.57 -4.17 7.37
N ARG A 88 0.49 -5.46 7.69
CA ARG A 88 1.58 -6.43 7.45
C ARG A 88 1.67 -6.93 6.02
N ASP A 89 0.58 -6.90 5.28
CA ASP A 89 0.45 -7.44 3.90
C ASP A 89 0.54 -6.35 2.82
N VAL A 90 0.86 -5.11 3.20
CA VAL A 90 1.01 -3.96 2.29
C VAL A 90 2.31 -3.25 2.65
N GLY A 91 3.16 -2.91 1.68
CA GLY A 91 4.41 -2.17 1.93
C GLY A 91 5.71 -2.98 1.82
N GLY A 92 5.65 -4.24 1.40
CA GLY A 92 6.80 -5.14 1.33
C GLY A 92 6.91 -6.07 2.55
N GLU A 93 8.10 -6.61 2.82
CA GLU A 93 8.32 -7.68 3.80
C GLU A 93 7.99 -7.27 5.25
N ALA A 94 8.15 -5.98 5.60
CA ALA A 94 7.89 -5.45 6.94
C ALA A 94 6.50 -4.79 7.09
N GLY A 95 5.67 -4.84 6.04
CA GLY A 95 4.42 -4.10 5.99
C GLY A 95 4.61 -2.58 5.86
N SER A 96 3.61 -1.81 6.28
CA SER A 96 3.59 -0.34 6.23
C SER A 96 2.72 0.26 7.32
N PHE A 97 2.99 1.51 7.69
CA PHE A 97 2.21 2.24 8.70
C PHE A 97 1.18 3.16 8.06
N TRP A 98 -0.02 3.17 8.64
CA TRP A 98 -1.17 3.90 8.13
C TRP A 98 -1.83 4.70 9.24
N LYS A 99 -2.31 5.89 8.89
CA LYS A 99 -2.97 6.84 9.78
C LYS A 99 -4.45 6.93 9.45
N ALA A 100 -5.31 6.88 10.46
CA ALA A 100 -6.74 7.10 10.32
C ALA A 100 -7.01 8.58 10.02
N THR A 101 -7.79 8.86 8.98
CA THR A 101 -8.30 10.20 8.66
C THR A 101 -9.79 10.13 8.41
N ALA A 102 -10.46 11.29 8.35
CA ALA A 102 -11.87 11.37 7.98
C ALA A 102 -12.18 10.86 6.56
N ALA A 103 -11.16 10.72 5.70
CA ALA A 103 -11.32 10.24 4.33
C ALA A 103 -10.97 8.74 4.17
N GLY A 104 -10.38 8.11 5.20
CA GLY A 104 -9.88 6.74 5.12
C GLY A 104 -8.50 6.56 5.74
N TRP A 105 -7.94 5.37 5.52
CA TRP A 105 -6.56 5.05 5.89
C TRP A 105 -5.60 5.64 4.86
N VAL A 106 -4.67 6.49 5.31
CA VAL A 106 -3.60 7.04 4.47
C VAL A 106 -2.23 6.54 4.93
N PRO A 107 -1.25 6.32 4.02
CA PRO A 107 0.10 5.97 4.43
C PRO A 107 0.69 7.05 5.36
N LEU A 108 1.32 6.66 6.46
CA LEU A 108 1.84 7.60 7.47
C LEU A 108 2.85 8.58 6.87
N ASN A 109 3.71 8.09 5.97
CA ASN A 109 4.74 8.88 5.29
C ASN A 109 4.28 9.42 3.93
N GLY A 110 2.96 9.45 3.68
CA GLY A 110 2.38 9.90 2.42
C GLY A 110 2.57 8.92 1.24
N THR A 111 3.48 7.96 1.34
CA THR A 111 3.75 6.99 0.27
C THR A 111 3.92 5.57 0.81
N VAL A 112 3.60 4.57 -0.02
CA VAL A 112 3.84 3.16 0.26
C VAL A 112 4.11 2.40 -1.05
N LYS A 113 5.14 1.55 -1.05
CA LYS A 113 5.39 0.65 -2.17
C LYS A 113 4.44 -0.54 -2.10
N LEU A 114 3.54 -0.66 -3.08
CA LEU A 114 2.56 -1.75 -3.12
C LEU A 114 3.14 -3.02 -3.74
N ALA A 115 3.95 -2.87 -4.79
CA ALA A 115 4.55 -4.00 -5.49
C ALA A 115 5.91 -3.62 -6.08
N SER A 116 6.90 -4.49 -5.99
CA SER A 116 8.07 -4.40 -6.89
C SER A 116 8.81 -5.72 -7.05
N LYS A 117 9.41 -5.89 -8.22
CA LYS A 117 10.39 -6.95 -8.47
C LYS A 117 11.33 -6.52 -9.58
N TRP A 118 12.58 -6.97 -9.48
CA TRP A 118 13.64 -6.70 -10.45
C TRP A 118 14.35 -7.99 -10.81
N GLY A 119 14.53 -8.19 -12.11
CA GLY A 119 15.42 -9.19 -12.69
C GLY A 119 16.57 -8.51 -13.41
N SER A 120 17.12 -9.20 -14.40
CA SER A 120 18.14 -8.69 -15.31
C SER A 120 17.74 -8.94 -16.76
N VAL A 121 18.49 -8.39 -17.71
CA VAL A 121 18.29 -8.70 -19.13
C VAL A 121 18.45 -10.20 -19.42
N ALA A 122 19.35 -10.88 -18.72
CA ALA A 122 19.58 -12.32 -18.88
C ALA A 122 18.57 -13.20 -18.10
N SER A 123 17.93 -12.64 -17.06
CA SER A 123 16.95 -13.33 -16.23
C SER A 123 15.82 -12.36 -15.88
N PRO A 124 14.94 -12.07 -16.86
CA PRO A 124 13.84 -11.14 -16.67
C PRO A 124 12.83 -11.67 -15.68
N VAL A 125 11.98 -10.78 -15.14
CA VAL A 125 10.91 -11.17 -14.22
C VAL A 125 9.87 -12.04 -14.92
N ALA A 126 9.57 -11.71 -16.18
CA ALA A 126 8.67 -12.46 -17.03
C ALA A 126 8.99 -12.18 -18.50
N SER A 127 8.65 -13.11 -19.39
CA SER A 127 8.85 -12.96 -20.83
C SER A 127 7.62 -13.43 -21.61
N ILE A 128 7.39 -12.80 -22.76
CA ILE A 128 6.43 -13.23 -23.78
C ILE A 128 7.25 -13.53 -25.03
N MET A 129 7.15 -14.75 -25.54
CA MET A 129 7.90 -15.23 -26.71
C MET A 129 6.97 -16.01 -27.63
N GLY A 130 7.19 -15.93 -28.95
CA GLY A 130 6.45 -16.77 -29.90
C GLY A 130 4.96 -16.42 -30.03
N SER A 131 4.54 -15.22 -29.61
CA SER A 131 3.13 -14.82 -29.55
C SER A 131 2.89 -13.46 -30.18
N THR A 132 1.71 -13.27 -30.75
CA THR A 132 1.23 -11.96 -31.22
C THR A 132 0.74 -11.07 -30.09
N GLY A 133 0.57 -11.61 -28.88
CA GLY A 133 0.16 -10.85 -27.70
C GLY A 133 0.02 -11.72 -26.44
N GLY A 134 -0.11 -11.08 -25.29
CA GLY A 134 -0.25 -11.76 -24.00
C GLY A 134 -0.07 -10.83 -22.81
N LEU A 135 -0.47 -11.33 -21.64
CA LEU A 135 -0.18 -10.72 -20.34
C LEU A 135 1.10 -11.35 -19.79
N PHE A 136 1.96 -10.53 -19.17
CA PHE A 136 3.10 -11.06 -18.44
C PHE A 136 2.62 -11.81 -17.20
N VAL A 137 3.01 -13.08 -17.08
CA VAL A 137 2.75 -13.89 -15.87
C VAL A 137 3.86 -13.60 -14.85
N ILE A 138 3.51 -12.95 -13.75
CA ILE A 138 4.47 -12.49 -12.74
C ILE A 138 4.27 -13.33 -11.47
N ASN A 139 5.24 -14.19 -11.16
CA ASN A 139 5.22 -15.03 -9.96
C ASN A 139 5.96 -14.36 -8.80
N GLY A 140 5.24 -13.84 -7.82
CA GLY A 140 5.79 -13.31 -6.56
C GLY A 140 6.67 -12.06 -6.70
N GLY A 141 6.79 -11.30 -5.60
CA GLY A 141 7.55 -10.06 -5.46
C GLY A 141 7.30 -9.46 -4.07
N ALA A 142 7.94 -8.34 -3.73
CA ALA A 142 7.60 -7.63 -2.49
C ALA A 142 6.23 -6.95 -2.69
N GLY A 143 5.22 -7.40 -1.93
CA GLY A 143 3.84 -6.89 -2.00
C GLY A 143 3.00 -7.51 -3.13
N SER A 144 1.94 -6.81 -3.56
CA SER A 144 0.92 -7.32 -4.49
C SER A 144 0.60 -6.33 -5.61
N LEU A 145 0.47 -6.84 -6.84
CA LEU A 145 -0.08 -6.07 -7.98
C LEU A 145 -1.60 -5.89 -7.88
N VAL A 146 -2.23 -6.55 -6.90
CA VAL A 146 -3.61 -6.30 -6.52
C VAL A 146 -3.64 -5.18 -5.49
N VAL A 147 -4.23 -4.05 -5.88
CA VAL A 147 -4.61 -2.97 -4.99
C VAL A 147 -5.90 -3.40 -4.27
N PRO A 148 -5.87 -3.60 -2.94
CA PRO A 148 -7.06 -4.02 -2.20
C PRO A 148 -8.20 -2.99 -2.27
N ALA A 149 -9.42 -3.48 -2.09
CA ALA A 149 -10.62 -2.65 -1.94
C ALA A 149 -10.40 -1.56 -0.87
N THR A 150 -10.97 -0.38 -1.10
CA THR A 150 -10.96 0.79 -0.21
C THR A 150 -9.57 1.36 0.11
N MET A 151 -8.53 0.97 -0.64
CA MET A 151 -7.17 1.53 -0.51
C MET A 151 -6.98 2.83 -1.27
N LEU A 152 -7.58 2.91 -2.46
CA LEU A 152 -7.57 4.14 -3.24
C LEU A 152 -8.72 5.02 -2.79
N ILE A 153 -8.39 6.20 -2.25
CA ILE A 153 -9.34 7.18 -1.79
C ILE A 153 -9.55 8.19 -2.93
N PRO A 154 -10.77 8.30 -3.48
CA PRO A 154 -11.07 9.29 -4.51
C PRO A 154 -10.69 10.71 -4.10
N GLY A 155 -10.05 11.44 -5.01
CA GLY A 155 -9.55 12.80 -4.82
C GLY A 155 -8.26 12.90 -3.97
N ARG A 156 -7.70 11.79 -3.49
CA ARG A 156 -6.53 11.79 -2.59
C ARG A 156 -5.44 10.80 -2.97
N SER A 157 -5.77 9.72 -3.66
CA SER A 157 -4.80 8.68 -4.02
C SER A 157 -4.26 8.84 -5.42
N ILE A 158 -2.94 8.70 -5.55
CA ILE A 158 -2.21 8.58 -6.81
C ILE A 158 -1.46 7.25 -6.79
N LEU A 159 -1.60 6.48 -7.86
CA LEU A 159 -0.74 5.33 -8.13
C LEU A 159 0.34 5.72 -9.13
N ARG A 160 1.59 5.34 -8.83
CA ARG A 160 2.72 5.45 -9.76
C ARG A 160 3.17 4.08 -10.21
N VAL A 161 3.14 3.84 -11.52
CA VAL A 161 3.46 2.56 -12.14
C VAL A 161 4.65 2.72 -13.08
N ARG A 162 5.72 1.96 -12.82
CA ARG A 162 6.98 2.04 -13.56
C ARG A 162 7.47 0.65 -13.94
N PRO A 163 7.13 0.13 -15.13
CA PRO A 163 7.75 -1.06 -15.67
C PRO A 163 9.02 -0.72 -16.48
N LEU A 164 9.90 -1.71 -16.61
CA LEU A 164 11.05 -1.69 -17.51
C LEU A 164 10.89 -2.84 -18.50
N ILE A 165 10.69 -2.52 -19.77
CA ILE A 165 10.39 -3.48 -20.82
C ILE A 165 11.52 -3.47 -21.84
N HIS A 166 11.94 -4.66 -22.23
CA HIS A 166 12.95 -4.90 -23.24
C HIS A 166 12.36 -5.74 -24.36
N ARG A 167 12.49 -5.26 -25.60
CA ARG A 167 12.12 -5.98 -26.81
C ARG A 167 13.36 -6.64 -27.41
N ARG A 168 13.21 -7.88 -27.86
CA ARG A 168 14.16 -8.63 -28.71
C ARG A 168 13.49 -8.97 -30.03
N GLY A 169 14.15 -8.74 -31.15
CA GLY A 169 13.62 -8.87 -32.50
C GLY A 169 13.18 -7.52 -33.11
N ALA A 170 13.17 -7.46 -34.44
CA ALA A 170 12.91 -6.24 -35.22
C ALA A 170 11.95 -6.50 -36.39
N ASN A 171 10.94 -7.35 -36.18
CA ASN A 171 10.15 -7.88 -37.30
C ASN A 171 8.94 -7.02 -37.68
N ALA A 172 8.21 -6.47 -36.70
CA ALA A 172 7.13 -5.52 -36.94
C ALA A 172 6.95 -4.55 -35.77
N THR A 173 6.13 -3.50 -35.95
CA THR A 173 5.70 -2.67 -34.81
C THR A 173 4.98 -3.54 -33.78
N ALA A 174 5.29 -3.34 -32.51
CA ALA A 174 4.60 -3.98 -31.39
C ALA A 174 3.90 -2.94 -30.53
N ILE A 175 2.93 -3.35 -29.72
CA ILE A 175 2.21 -2.43 -28.83
C ILE A 175 2.24 -2.98 -27.41
N VAL A 176 2.84 -2.21 -26.51
CA VAL A 176 2.80 -2.41 -25.07
C VAL A 176 1.56 -1.72 -24.52
N ARG A 177 0.85 -2.40 -23.63
CA ARG A 177 -0.27 -1.80 -22.90
C ARG A 177 -0.29 -2.24 -21.44
N ILE A 178 -0.71 -1.33 -20.57
CA ILE A 178 -0.85 -1.59 -19.14
C ILE A 178 -2.29 -1.28 -18.76
N TYR A 179 -2.85 -2.15 -17.93
CA TYR A 179 -4.23 -2.09 -17.50
C TYR A 179 -4.33 -1.99 -15.98
N LEU A 180 -5.43 -1.39 -15.53
CA LEU A 180 -5.92 -1.48 -14.16
C LEU A 180 -7.42 -1.75 -14.21
N GLY A 181 -7.88 -2.72 -13.43
CA GLY A 181 -9.30 -2.94 -13.22
C GLY A 181 -9.58 -4.17 -12.37
N THR A 182 -10.85 -4.49 -12.21
CA THR A 182 -11.30 -5.59 -11.34
C THR A 182 -11.18 -6.97 -11.97
N ALA A 183 -11.03 -7.09 -13.30
CA ALA A 183 -10.96 -8.39 -13.96
C ALA A 183 -9.55 -9.01 -13.93
N GLY A 184 -8.50 -8.20 -13.87
CA GLY A 184 -7.11 -8.61 -13.99
C GLY A 184 -6.70 -9.01 -15.41
N THR A 185 -7.41 -8.52 -16.43
CA THR A 185 -7.20 -8.93 -17.83
C THR A 185 -7.19 -7.73 -18.79
N SER A 186 -7.04 -7.99 -20.09
CA SER A 186 -7.10 -6.96 -21.14
C SER A 186 -8.49 -6.32 -21.32
N SER A 187 -9.53 -6.80 -20.64
CA SER A 187 -10.83 -6.13 -20.60
C SER A 187 -10.86 -4.90 -19.71
N ASP A 188 -9.84 -4.72 -18.87
CA ASP A 188 -9.77 -3.64 -17.89
C ASP A 188 -9.39 -2.29 -18.51
N GLY A 189 -9.51 -1.22 -17.70
CA GLY A 189 -9.16 0.13 -18.09
C GLY A 189 -7.69 0.24 -18.48
N MET A 190 -7.45 0.69 -19.72
CA MET A 190 -6.10 0.96 -20.20
C MET A 190 -5.53 2.22 -19.54
N ILE A 191 -4.45 2.08 -18.77
CA ILE A 191 -3.77 3.20 -18.12
C ILE A 191 -2.58 3.72 -18.94
N PHE A 192 -2.02 2.88 -19.82
CA PHE A 192 -0.89 3.26 -20.67
C PHE A 192 -0.87 2.45 -21.95
N SER A 193 -0.43 3.06 -23.06
CA SER A 193 -0.24 2.40 -24.34
C SER A 193 0.89 3.05 -25.11
N MET A 194 1.78 2.25 -25.69
CA MET A 194 2.90 2.73 -26.49
C MET A 194 3.21 1.75 -27.62
N SER A 195 3.45 2.30 -28.81
CA SER A 195 3.96 1.53 -29.93
C SER A 195 5.48 1.46 -29.86
N LEU A 196 6.03 0.25 -30.01
CA LEU A 196 7.45 -0.02 -30.11
C LEU A 196 7.79 -0.21 -31.59
N ALA A 197 8.72 0.61 -32.09
CA ALA A 197 9.25 0.46 -33.44
C ALA A 197 9.88 -0.93 -33.63
N ALA A 198 9.96 -1.39 -34.89
CA ALA A 198 10.63 -2.62 -35.28
C ALA A 198 12.15 -2.47 -35.13
N THR A 199 12.64 -2.51 -33.90
CA THR A 199 14.04 -2.31 -33.54
C THR A 199 14.43 -3.34 -32.50
N ASP A 200 15.52 -4.05 -32.77
CA ASP A 200 16.05 -5.06 -31.85
C ASP A 200 16.67 -4.40 -30.63
N THR A 201 16.63 -5.08 -29.49
CA THR A 201 17.13 -4.60 -28.19
C THR A 201 16.56 -3.25 -27.74
N LEU A 202 15.36 -2.90 -28.20
CA LEU A 202 14.69 -1.65 -27.83
C LEU A 202 14.21 -1.72 -26.37
N GLN A 203 14.56 -0.70 -25.59
CA GLN A 203 14.26 -0.63 -24.16
C GLN A 203 13.33 0.55 -23.88
N THR A 204 12.35 0.35 -23.00
CA THR A 204 11.43 1.41 -22.60
C THR A 204 11.11 1.35 -21.12
N ARG A 205 10.97 2.53 -20.52
CA ARG A 205 10.67 2.71 -19.10
C ARG A 205 9.60 3.80 -18.92
N PRO A 206 8.32 3.48 -19.14
CA PRO A 206 7.27 4.45 -18.87
C PRO A 206 7.18 4.74 -17.36
N ASP A 207 6.85 5.99 -17.02
CA ASP A 207 6.51 6.44 -15.67
C ASP A 207 5.09 7.01 -15.71
N ILE A 208 4.16 6.28 -15.11
CA ILE A 208 2.73 6.54 -15.22
C ILE A 208 2.22 6.99 -13.86
N GLU A 209 1.46 8.07 -13.84
CA GLU A 209 0.72 8.55 -12.68
C GLU A 209 -0.78 8.38 -12.93
N LEU A 210 -1.48 7.83 -11.95
CA LEU A 210 -2.89 7.50 -12.04
C LEU A 210 -3.62 8.00 -10.81
N ALA A 211 -4.37 9.09 -10.96
CA ALA A 211 -5.13 9.71 -9.89
C ALA A 211 -6.54 9.10 -9.80
N ALA A 212 -6.96 8.67 -8.60
CA ALA A 212 -8.33 8.25 -8.35
C ALA A 212 -9.24 9.49 -8.28
N ILE A 213 -10.19 9.62 -9.21
CA ILE A 213 -11.08 10.80 -9.29
C ILE A 213 -12.40 10.53 -8.58
N THR A 214 -13.03 9.40 -8.92
CA THR A 214 -14.23 8.89 -8.25
C THR A 214 -14.02 7.42 -7.92
N SER A 215 -15.01 6.76 -7.31
CA SER A 215 -14.94 5.32 -7.08
C SER A 215 -14.92 4.49 -8.37
N SER A 216 -15.34 5.06 -9.51
CA SER A 216 -15.44 4.37 -10.81
C SER A 216 -14.67 5.05 -11.93
N SER A 217 -13.81 6.02 -11.61
CA SER A 217 -13.01 6.72 -12.61
C SER A 217 -11.65 7.15 -12.09
N MET A 218 -10.67 7.06 -12.97
CA MET A 218 -9.30 7.54 -12.75
C MET A 218 -8.84 8.40 -13.93
N THR A 219 -7.83 9.23 -13.67
CA THR A 219 -7.11 9.96 -14.71
C THR A 219 -5.68 9.46 -14.76
N SER A 220 -5.29 8.90 -15.90
CA SER A 220 -3.91 8.47 -16.16
C SER A 220 -3.15 9.55 -16.91
N THR A 221 -1.86 9.67 -16.62
CA THR A 221 -0.89 10.42 -17.40
C THR A 221 0.45 9.70 -17.35
N ASP A 222 1.29 9.92 -18.36
CA ASP A 222 2.66 9.42 -18.39
C ASP A 222 3.68 10.57 -18.55
N TRP A 223 4.87 10.36 -18.00
CA TRP A 223 5.95 11.33 -18.10
C TRP A 223 6.42 11.48 -19.54
N LEU A 224 6.63 12.73 -19.96
CA LEU A 224 7.20 13.08 -21.24
C LEU A 224 8.61 13.64 -21.07
N THR A 225 9.53 13.21 -21.94
CA THR A 225 10.90 13.71 -21.94
C THR A 225 10.95 15.22 -22.19
N PRO A 226 11.78 15.99 -21.46
CA PRO A 226 12.00 17.40 -21.75
C PRO A 226 12.36 17.64 -23.21
N GLY A 227 11.76 18.65 -23.83
CA GLY A 227 11.93 18.96 -25.25
C GLY A 227 11.08 18.12 -26.21
N ASN A 228 10.21 17.22 -25.69
CA ASN A 228 9.20 16.56 -26.50
C ASN A 228 8.11 17.57 -26.94
N ASN A 229 7.65 17.48 -28.20
CA ASN A 229 6.54 18.27 -28.75
C ASN A 229 5.15 17.83 -28.22
N GLY A 230 5.12 16.93 -27.23
CA GLY A 230 3.91 16.33 -26.71
C GLY A 230 3.45 15.14 -27.54
N SER A 231 2.71 14.23 -26.90
CA SER A 231 2.05 13.12 -27.58
C SER A 231 0.53 13.27 -27.43
N PRO A 232 -0.26 13.06 -28.48
CA PRO A 232 -1.71 13.13 -28.37
C PRO A 232 -2.23 12.05 -27.42
N GLY A 233 -3.15 12.44 -26.53
CA GLY A 233 -3.82 11.53 -25.62
C GLY A 233 -2.97 11.01 -24.47
N VAL A 234 -1.90 11.70 -24.05
CA VAL A 234 -1.10 11.34 -22.85
C VAL A 234 -1.97 11.33 -21.59
N ILE A 235 -2.83 12.32 -21.42
CA ILE A 235 -3.82 12.35 -20.34
C ILE A 235 -5.07 11.61 -20.79
N ARG A 236 -5.51 10.63 -20.00
CA ARG A 236 -6.63 9.74 -20.35
C ARG A 236 -7.58 9.55 -19.17
N ALA A 237 -8.88 9.58 -19.45
CA ALA A 237 -9.88 9.09 -18.52
C ALA A 237 -9.92 7.55 -18.58
N VAL A 238 -9.96 6.91 -17.42
CA VAL A 238 -10.01 5.46 -17.27
C VAL A 238 -11.24 5.11 -16.43
N SER A 239 -12.20 4.40 -17.02
CA SER A 239 -13.48 4.06 -16.35
C SER A 239 -13.90 2.60 -16.52
N THR A 240 -13.39 1.90 -17.52
CA THR A 240 -13.70 0.48 -17.75
C THR A 240 -13.20 -0.37 -16.59
N ASN A 241 -14.11 -1.11 -15.95
CA ASN A 241 -13.84 -1.99 -14.81
C ASN A 241 -13.10 -1.32 -13.64
N ILE A 242 -13.27 -0.01 -13.46
CA ILE A 242 -12.72 0.70 -12.31
C ILE A 242 -13.72 0.64 -11.15
N ASN A 243 -13.25 0.20 -9.99
CA ASN A 243 -14.01 0.23 -8.75
C ASN A 243 -13.06 0.29 -7.53
N THR A 244 -12.95 1.45 -6.87
CA THR A 244 -12.10 1.61 -5.67
C THR A 244 -12.61 0.82 -4.46
N GLU A 245 -13.87 0.42 -4.47
CA GLU A 245 -14.49 -0.40 -3.42
C GLU A 245 -14.26 -1.90 -3.64
N ALA A 246 -13.63 -2.28 -4.76
CA ALA A 246 -13.24 -3.65 -5.07
C ALA A 246 -11.72 -3.75 -5.20
N ALA A 247 -11.19 -4.98 -5.10
CA ALA A 247 -9.80 -5.22 -5.42
C ALA A 247 -9.57 -4.99 -6.93
N MET A 248 -8.51 -4.26 -7.28
CA MET A 248 -8.13 -3.99 -8.66
C MET A 248 -6.71 -4.48 -8.92
N THR A 249 -6.48 -5.05 -10.09
CA THR A 249 -5.18 -5.63 -10.48
C THR A 249 -4.52 -4.79 -11.54
N ILE A 250 -3.22 -4.51 -11.36
CA ILE A 250 -2.38 -3.92 -12.40
C ILE A 250 -1.80 -5.04 -13.25
N SER A 251 -2.02 -4.97 -14.57
CA SER A 251 -1.55 -5.98 -15.52
C SER A 251 -0.71 -5.37 -16.63
N PHE A 252 0.43 -6.00 -16.96
CA PHE A 252 1.33 -5.61 -18.03
C PHE A 252 1.14 -6.52 -19.24
N SER A 253 1.09 -5.96 -20.45
CA SER A 253 0.80 -6.74 -21.65
C SER A 253 1.55 -6.27 -22.90
N ILE A 254 1.64 -7.19 -23.84
CA ILE A 254 1.85 -6.93 -25.26
C ILE A 254 0.55 -7.26 -25.97
N ILE A 255 -0.08 -6.30 -26.66
CA ILE A 255 -1.40 -6.54 -27.27
C ILE A 255 -1.32 -6.91 -28.75
N SER A 256 -0.19 -6.59 -29.38
CA SER A 256 0.08 -6.83 -30.80
C SER A 256 1.59 -6.87 -31.00
N ALA A 257 2.08 -7.90 -31.66
CA ALA A 257 3.49 -8.10 -32.02
C ALA A 257 3.62 -9.14 -33.14
N ASN A 258 4.80 -9.21 -33.75
CA ASN A 258 5.16 -10.35 -34.58
C ASN A 258 5.59 -11.53 -33.70
N THR A 259 5.26 -12.77 -34.08
CA THR A 259 5.61 -13.97 -33.32
C THR A 259 7.12 -14.25 -33.25
N LEU A 260 7.92 -13.66 -34.14
CA LEU A 260 9.38 -13.75 -34.11
C LEU A 260 10.02 -12.75 -33.14
N ASP A 261 9.25 -11.79 -32.62
CA ASP A 261 9.70 -10.90 -31.56
C ASP A 261 9.51 -11.55 -30.19
N SER A 262 10.27 -11.09 -29.20
CA SER A 262 10.15 -11.46 -27.80
C SER A 262 10.19 -10.21 -26.93
N PHE A 263 9.48 -10.25 -25.81
CA PHE A 263 9.37 -9.12 -24.90
C PHE A 263 9.65 -9.60 -23.48
N ASP A 264 10.51 -8.88 -22.78
CA ASP A 264 10.94 -9.19 -21.44
C ASP A 264 10.54 -8.04 -20.51
N LEU A 265 9.82 -8.37 -19.43
CA LEU A 265 9.61 -7.47 -18.31
C LEU A 265 10.82 -7.61 -17.38
N ILE A 266 11.75 -6.66 -17.44
CA ILE A 266 12.98 -6.68 -16.64
C ILE A 266 12.68 -6.36 -15.18
N GLY A 267 11.73 -5.46 -14.92
CA GLY A 267 11.34 -5.10 -13.57
C GLY A 267 10.13 -4.18 -13.55
N TYR A 268 9.57 -4.01 -12.35
CA TYR A 268 8.45 -3.10 -12.14
C TYR A 268 8.43 -2.54 -10.71
N SER A 269 7.77 -1.39 -10.58
CA SER A 269 7.44 -0.74 -9.31
C SER A 269 6.01 -0.19 -9.38
N VAL A 270 5.25 -0.42 -8.32
CA VAL A 270 3.95 0.21 -8.05
C VAL A 270 4.02 0.88 -6.69
N VAL A 271 3.77 2.18 -6.66
CA VAL A 271 3.75 3.00 -5.44
C VAL A 271 2.39 3.67 -5.33
N LEU A 272 1.84 3.69 -4.13
CA LEU A 272 0.70 4.52 -3.77
C LEU A 272 1.20 5.75 -3.04
N GLU A 273 0.68 6.89 -3.43
CA GLU A 273 0.90 8.19 -2.82
C GLU A 273 -0.46 8.75 -2.37
N SER A 274 -0.49 9.36 -1.19
CA SER A 274 -1.63 10.11 -0.67
C SER A 274 -1.27 11.58 -0.67
N LEU A 275 -2.16 12.38 -1.27
CA LEU A 275 -2.19 13.84 -1.18
C LEU A 275 -2.70 14.30 0.19
#